data_AF-A0A7S4UXU3-F1
#
_entry.id   AF-A0A7S4UXU3-F1
#
_cell.length_a   1.000
_cell.length_b   1.000
_cell.length_c   1.000
_cell.angle_alpha   90.00
_cell.angle_beta   90.00
_cell.angle_gamma   90.00
#
_symmetry.space_group_name_H-M   'P 1'
#
loop_
_entity.id
_entity.type
_entity.pdbx_description
1 polymer ?
#
loop_
_entity_poly.entity_id
_entity_poly.type
_entity_poly.pdbx_seq_one_letter_code
_entity_poly.pdbx_strand_id
1 'polypeptide(L)'
;MEHRPKLNLVRERGQKWIVSGDPPKSIEELYGCRQTHNPFWARQRLLIWGNYKLLMKAEYLFFYIPTVIILGLCIPAFTTIYALEELVATTMTVKVTGRQWYWVYEVESPTDDGEEDDDE
;
A
#
# COMPACT_ATOMS: atom_id res chain seq x y z
N MET A 1 -32.81 -18.69 -50.68
CA MET A 1 -32.20 -17.36 -50.93
C MET A 1 -31.75 -16.82 -49.59
N GLU A 2 -30.45 -16.64 -49.41
CA GLU A 2 -29.81 -16.39 -48.12
C GLU A 2 -30.09 -14.96 -47.64
N HIS A 3 -30.95 -14.80 -46.63
CA HIS A 3 -31.28 -13.49 -46.06
C HIS A 3 -30.22 -13.12 -45.02
N ARG A 4 -29.23 -12.30 -45.41
CA ARG A 4 -28.31 -11.66 -44.46
C ARG A 4 -28.77 -10.23 -44.18
N PRO A 5 -28.88 -9.81 -42.91
CA PRO A 5 -29.26 -8.44 -42.58
C PRO A 5 -28.19 -7.45 -43.09
N LYS A 6 -28.61 -6.23 -43.43
CA LYS A 6 -27.71 -5.17 -43.92
C LYS A 6 -26.74 -4.77 -42.81
N LEU A 7 -25.44 -4.83 -43.09
CA LEU A 7 -24.38 -4.35 -42.19
C LEU A 7 -24.17 -2.85 -42.42
N ASN A 8 -24.59 -2.01 -41.49
CA ASN A 8 -24.31 -0.57 -41.53
C ASN A 8 -22.94 -0.30 -40.90
N LEU A 9 -22.00 0.20 -41.70
CA LEU A 9 -20.63 0.42 -41.29
C LEU A 9 -20.39 1.93 -41.12
N VAL A 10 -20.18 2.36 -39.88
CA VAL A 10 -19.90 3.78 -39.56
C VAL A 10 -18.42 3.93 -39.19
N ARG A 11 -17.76 4.95 -39.74
CA ARG A 11 -16.38 5.32 -39.42
C ARG A 11 -16.38 6.59 -38.58
N GLU A 12 -16.00 6.49 -37.31
CA GLU A 12 -15.81 7.64 -36.43
C GLU A 12 -14.39 7.65 -35.88
N ARG A 13 -13.73 8.81 -35.90
CA ARG A 13 -12.38 9.02 -35.32
C ARG A 13 -11.33 7.98 -35.76
N GLY A 14 -11.42 7.49 -37.00
CA GLY A 14 -10.48 6.52 -37.57
C GLY A 14 -10.79 5.05 -37.26
N GLN A 15 -11.84 4.75 -36.49
CA GLN A 15 -12.23 3.39 -36.12
C GLN A 15 -13.57 3.01 -36.77
N LYS A 16 -13.66 1.79 -37.32
CA LYS A 16 -14.83 1.30 -38.06
C LYS A 16 -15.65 0.35 -37.19
N TRP A 17 -16.94 0.62 -37.04
CA TRP A 17 -17.86 -0.21 -36.25
C TRP A 17 -19.08 -0.62 -37.08
N ILE A 18 -19.65 -1.78 -36.74
CA ILE A 18 -20.94 -2.25 -37.27
C ILE A 18 -22.01 -1.66 -36.36
N VAL A 19 -22.83 -0.76 -36.89
CA VAL A 19 -23.91 -0.10 -36.16
C VAL A 19 -25.23 -0.76 -36.58
N SER A 20 -26.17 -0.88 -35.63
CA SER A 20 -27.52 -1.35 -35.93
C SER A 20 -28.21 -0.38 -36.91
N GLY A 21 -29.22 -0.88 -37.64
CA GLY A 21 -30.00 -0.12 -38.63
C GLY A 21 -30.45 1.26 -38.17
N ASP A 22 -30.85 1.33 -36.91
CA ASP A 22 -31.27 2.52 -36.22
C ASP A 22 -30.22 2.88 -35.16
N PRO A 23 -29.80 4.16 -35.05
CA PRO A 23 -28.97 4.60 -33.94
C PRO A 23 -29.68 4.27 -32.61
N PRO A 24 -28.94 3.95 -31.53
CA PRO A 24 -29.57 3.64 -30.25
C PRO A 24 -30.44 4.82 -29.84
N LYS A 25 -31.75 4.55 -29.72
CA LYS A 25 -32.75 5.52 -29.26
C LYS A 25 -32.28 6.16 -27.97
N SER A 26 -32.52 7.46 -27.81
CA SER A 26 -32.18 8.15 -26.56
C SER A 26 -32.95 7.49 -25.41
N ILE A 27 -32.41 7.55 -24.20
CA ILE A 27 -33.10 7.02 -23.00
C ILE A 27 -34.50 7.66 -22.85
N GLU A 28 -34.67 8.90 -23.31
CA GLU A 28 -35.97 9.58 -23.37
C GLU A 28 -36.97 8.84 -24.27
N GLU A 29 -36.55 8.39 -25.45
CA GLU A 29 -37.41 7.66 -26.38
C GLU A 29 -37.64 6.19 -25.94
N LEU A 30 -36.68 5.59 -25.23
CA LEU A 30 -36.77 4.20 -24.74
C LEU A 30 -37.64 4.06 -23.49
N TYR A 31 -37.53 5.00 -22.55
CA TYR A 31 -38.14 4.89 -21.22
C TYR A 31 -39.12 6.03 -20.90
N GLY A 32 -39.43 6.90 -21.86
CA GLY A 32 -40.38 8.01 -21.70
C GLY A 32 -39.95 9.07 -20.67
N CYS A 33 -38.73 9.00 -20.15
CA CYS A 33 -38.22 9.91 -19.14
C CYS A 33 -37.55 11.12 -19.81
N ARG A 34 -38.26 12.25 -19.84
CA ARG A 34 -37.78 13.52 -20.41
C ARG A 34 -36.57 14.07 -19.62
N GLN A 35 -35.43 14.22 -20.28
CA GLN A 35 -34.15 14.65 -19.66
C GLN A 35 -33.84 16.15 -19.81
N THR A 36 -34.83 17.00 -20.06
CA THR A 36 -34.61 18.41 -20.36
C THR A 36 -34.56 19.34 -19.13
N HIS A 37 -34.84 18.84 -17.92
CA HIS A 37 -34.90 19.67 -16.71
C HIS A 37 -34.42 18.99 -15.41
N ASN A 38 -33.74 17.85 -15.45
CA ASN A 38 -33.18 17.26 -14.23
C ASN A 38 -31.81 17.88 -13.90
N PRO A 39 -31.60 18.42 -12.69
CA PRO A 39 -30.25 18.74 -12.24
C PRO A 39 -29.51 17.41 -12.05
N PHE A 40 -28.57 17.07 -12.94
CA PHE A 40 -27.89 15.77 -12.95
C PHE A 40 -26.80 15.66 -11.87
N TRP A 41 -27.14 15.77 -10.58
CA TRP A 41 -26.15 15.60 -9.50
C TRP A 41 -25.48 14.22 -9.52
N ALA A 42 -26.19 13.18 -9.96
CA ALA A 42 -25.64 11.82 -10.08
C ALA A 42 -24.62 11.66 -11.23
N ARG A 43 -24.68 12.46 -12.31
CA ARG A 43 -23.67 12.41 -13.39
C ARG A 43 -22.41 13.20 -13.05
N GLN A 44 -22.50 14.21 -12.18
CA GLN A 44 -21.32 14.97 -11.74
C GLN A 44 -20.36 14.14 -10.88
N ARG A 45 -20.86 13.12 -10.17
CA ARG A 45 -20.03 12.20 -9.37
C ARG A 45 -19.15 11.27 -10.24
N LEU A 46 -19.49 11.10 -11.51
CA LEU A 46 -18.69 10.35 -12.49
C LEU A 46 -17.55 11.17 -13.09
N LEU A 47 -17.40 12.47 -12.76
CA LEU A 47 -16.29 13.27 -13.29
C LEU A 47 -14.94 12.95 -12.63
N ILE A 48 -14.95 12.52 -11.37
CA ILE A 48 -13.73 12.03 -10.68
C ILE A 48 -13.41 10.59 -11.11
N TRP A 49 -14.43 9.72 -11.18
CA TRP A 49 -14.26 8.31 -11.52
C TRP A 49 -14.19 8.02 -13.03
N GLY A 50 -14.58 8.96 -13.88
CA GLY A 50 -14.50 8.84 -15.35
C GLY A 50 -13.13 9.23 -15.91
N ASN A 51 -12.29 9.92 -15.14
CA ASN A 51 -10.95 10.32 -15.58
C ASN A 51 -9.89 9.30 -15.12
N TYR A 52 -9.83 8.17 -15.83
CA TYR A 52 -8.90 7.07 -15.54
C TYR A 52 -7.43 7.51 -15.49
N LYS A 53 -7.05 8.58 -16.21
CA LYS A 53 -5.67 9.11 -16.20
C LYS A 53 -5.30 9.72 -14.85
N LEU A 54 -6.23 10.38 -14.16
CA LEU A 54 -5.99 10.96 -12.84
C LEU A 54 -5.98 9.88 -11.77
N LEU A 55 -6.90 8.92 -11.86
CA LEU A 55 -6.97 7.80 -10.91
C LEU A 55 -5.68 6.97 -10.95
N MET A 56 -5.20 6.61 -12.15
CA MET A 56 -3.95 5.84 -12.32
C MET A 56 -2.72 6.60 -11.76
N LYS A 57 -2.68 7.93 -11.88
CA LYS A 57 -1.60 8.75 -11.31
C LYS A 57 -1.65 8.77 -9.78
N ALA A 58 -2.85 8.91 -9.21
CA ALA A 58 -3.03 8.86 -7.76
C ALA A 58 -2.70 7.46 -7.21
N GLU A 59 -3.07 6.42 -7.96
CA GLU A 59 -2.78 5.02 -7.61
C GLU A 59 -1.28 4.74 -7.56
N TYR A 60 -0.58 5.16 -8.59
CA TYR A 60 0.88 5.12 -8.62
C TYR A 60 1.50 5.89 -7.44
N LEU A 61 1.04 7.13 -7.21
CA LEU A 61 1.60 7.97 -6.14
C LEU A 61 1.41 7.34 -4.75
N PHE A 62 0.20 6.85 -4.43
CA PHE A 62 -0.07 6.28 -3.12
C PHE A 62 0.65 4.93 -2.93
N PHE A 63 1.00 4.20 -3.98
CA PHE A 63 1.81 2.99 -3.84
C PHE A 63 3.27 3.35 -3.49
N TYR A 64 3.87 4.31 -4.21
CA TYR A 64 5.29 4.62 -4.04
C TYR A 64 5.60 5.44 -2.78
N ILE A 65 4.76 6.41 -2.40
CA ILE A 65 4.99 7.22 -1.18
C ILE A 65 5.24 6.36 0.07
N PRO A 66 4.35 5.41 0.45
CA PRO A 66 4.56 4.59 1.65
C PRO A 66 5.74 3.63 1.49
N THR A 67 6.03 3.12 0.29
CA THR A 67 7.21 2.25 0.08
C THR A 67 8.51 2.98 0.37
N VAL A 68 8.64 4.24 -0.09
CA VAL A 68 9.84 5.06 0.15
C VAL A 68 9.97 5.42 1.63
N ILE A 69 8.86 5.72 2.32
CA ILE A 69 8.86 6.00 3.76
C ILE A 69 9.38 4.79 4.54
N ILE A 70 8.89 3.58 4.22
CA ILE A 70 9.34 2.34 4.89
C ILE A 70 10.81 2.09 4.62
N LEU A 71 11.27 2.21 3.37
CA LEU A 71 12.68 2.04 3.03
C LEU A 71 13.59 3.04 3.77
N GLY A 72 13.14 4.30 3.91
CA GLY A 72 13.85 5.31 4.68
C GLY A 72 13.95 4.97 6.17
N LEU A 73 12.90 4.37 6.75
CA LEU A 73 12.89 3.93 8.15
C LEU A 73 13.71 2.65 8.38
N CYS A 74 13.84 1.78 7.38
CA CYS A 74 14.61 0.55 7.49
C CYS A 74 16.09 0.80 7.80
N ILE A 75 16.69 1.85 7.22
CA ILE A 75 18.12 2.15 7.40
C ILE A 75 18.47 2.38 8.90
N PRO A 76 17.88 3.36 9.61
CA PRO A 76 18.17 3.57 11.03
C PRO A 76 17.69 2.42 11.92
N ALA A 77 16.61 1.72 11.54
CA ALA A 77 16.13 0.56 12.30
C ALA A 77 17.16 -0.59 12.29
N PHE A 78 17.72 -0.92 11.12
CA PHE A 78 18.73 -1.96 11.02
C PHE A 78 20.02 -1.57 11.75
N THR A 79 20.51 -0.34 11.61
CA THR A 79 21.72 0.09 12.34
C THR A 79 21.53 -0.03 13.85
N THR A 80 20.33 0.30 14.35
CA THR A 80 20.03 0.21 15.79
C THR A 80 20.00 -1.23 16.26
N ILE A 81 19.37 -2.14 15.51
CA ILE A 81 19.34 -3.57 15.85
C ILE A 81 20.76 -4.13 15.88
N TYR A 82 21.58 -3.84 14.86
CA TYR A 82 22.96 -4.32 14.84
C TYR A 82 23.81 -3.75 15.98
N ALA A 83 23.58 -2.49 16.37
CA ALA A 83 24.27 -1.89 17.51
C ALA A 83 23.85 -2.50 18.86
N LEU A 84 22.63 -3.01 18.98
CA LEU A 84 22.14 -3.68 20.19
C LEU A 84 22.62 -5.13 20.32
N GLU A 85 22.83 -5.82 19.19
CA GLU A 85 23.36 -7.19 19.16
C GLU A 85 24.86 -7.24 19.51
N GLU A 86 25.60 -6.14 19.34
CA GLU A 86 27.01 -6.07 19.71
C GLU A 86 27.16 -6.08 21.24
N LEU A 87 27.52 -7.24 21.79
CA LEU A 87 27.85 -7.41 23.21
C LEU A 87 29.14 -6.64 23.53
N VAL A 88 28.99 -5.42 24.05
CA VAL A 88 30.12 -4.63 24.55
C VAL A 88 30.68 -5.29 25.81
N ALA A 89 32.01 -5.29 25.94
CA ALA A 89 32.70 -5.76 27.14
C ALA A 89 32.11 -5.06 28.38
N THR A 90 31.42 -5.84 29.22
CA THR A 90 30.69 -5.32 30.38
C THR A 90 31.55 -5.48 31.63
N THR A 91 31.72 -4.42 32.41
CA THR A 91 32.52 -4.44 33.66
C THR A 91 31.83 -5.18 34.82
N MET A 92 30.53 -5.45 34.73
CA MET A 92 29.77 -6.15 35.78
C MET A 92 28.59 -6.90 35.15
N THR A 93 28.41 -8.18 35.50
CA THR A 93 27.28 -8.99 35.03
C THR A 93 26.24 -9.17 36.13
N VAL A 94 24.97 -8.89 35.83
CA VAL A 94 23.85 -9.10 36.76
C VAL A 94 22.93 -10.16 36.17
N LYS A 95 22.81 -11.27 36.89
CA LYS A 95 21.88 -12.34 36.56
C LYS A 95 20.52 -12.03 37.18
N VAL A 96 19.51 -11.87 36.33
CA VAL A 96 18.13 -11.57 36.74
C VAL A 96 17.25 -12.81 36.55
N THR A 97 16.72 -13.35 37.66
CA THR A 97 15.80 -14.51 37.63
C THR A 97 14.37 -14.06 37.94
N GLY A 98 13.46 -14.25 36.99
CA GLY A 98 12.03 -13.98 37.20
C GLY A 98 11.32 -15.14 37.90
N ARG A 99 10.61 -14.84 38.99
CA ARG A 99 9.70 -15.77 39.70
C ARG A 99 8.29 -15.20 39.70
N GLN A 100 7.31 -15.98 40.17
CA GLN A 100 5.91 -15.54 40.24
C GLN A 100 5.80 -14.26 41.09
N TRP A 101 5.65 -13.11 40.41
CA TRP A 101 5.45 -11.77 40.96
C TRP A 101 6.67 -11.12 41.65
N TYR A 102 7.87 -11.68 41.48
CA TYR A 102 9.10 -11.03 41.97
C TYR A 102 10.32 -11.39 41.12
N TRP A 103 11.35 -10.55 41.25
CA TRP A 103 12.63 -10.70 40.55
C TRP A 103 13.74 -10.89 41.57
N VAL A 104 14.66 -11.82 41.28
CA VAL A 104 15.87 -12.07 42.07
C VAL A 104 17.08 -11.62 41.26
N TYR A 105 17.95 -10.82 41.87
CA TYR A 105 19.15 -10.25 41.25
C TYR A 105 20.38 -10.86 41.92
N GLU A 106 21.26 -11.48 41.13
CA GLU A 106 22.57 -11.99 41.55
C GLU A 106 23.65 -11.18 40.82
N VAL A 107 24.56 -10.54 41.55
CA VAL A 107 25.68 -9.80 40.97
C VAL A 107 26.89 -10.72 40.94
N GLU A 108 27.41 -10.98 39.74
CA GLU A 108 28.71 -11.62 39.56
C GLU A 108 29.74 -10.48 39.54
N SER A 109 30.56 -10.38 40.59
CA SER A 109 31.72 -9.50 40.54
C SER A 109 32.72 -10.09 39.53
N PRO A 110 33.39 -9.26 38.71
CA PRO A 110 34.61 -9.72 38.06
C PRO A 110 35.50 -10.34 39.13
N THR A 111 35.95 -11.58 38.89
CA THR A 111 36.93 -12.22 39.75
C THR A 111 38.13 -11.28 39.78
N ASP A 112 38.46 -10.76 40.95
CA ASP A 112 39.80 -10.28 41.24
C ASP A 112 40.68 -11.49 40.95
N ASP A 113 41.36 -11.48 39.82
CA ASP A 113 42.46 -12.38 39.50
C ASP A 113 43.46 -12.22 40.64
N GLY A 114 43.23 -13.01 41.69
CA GLY A 114 44.10 -13.13 42.82
C GLY A 114 45.46 -13.53 42.28
N GLU A 115 46.35 -12.55 42.17
CA GLU A 115 47.76 -12.76 42.41
C GLU A 115 47.92 -13.23 43.87
N GLU A 116 47.52 -14.48 44.12
CA GLU A 116 47.93 -15.29 45.26
C GLU A 116 48.56 -16.56 44.68
N ASP A 117 49.87 -16.47 44.42
CA ASP A 117 50.88 -17.55 44.32
C ASP A 117 52.22 -16.76 44.25
N ASP A 118 53.18 -16.78 45.16
CA ASP A 118 53.46 -17.53 46.37
C ASP A 118 54.45 -16.71 47.23
N ASP A 119 54.39 -16.89 48.54
CA ASP A 119 55.30 -16.35 49.56
C ASP A 119 56.81 -16.71 49.34
N GLU A 120 57.67 -15.77 49.79
CA GLU A 120 59.08 -15.93 50.26
C GLU A 120 60.21 -16.34 49.28
#